data_AF-A0A931ZX88-F1
#
_entry.id   AF-A0A931ZX88-F1
#
_cell.length_a   1.000
_cell.length_b   1.000
_cell.length_c   1.000
_cell.angle_alpha   90.00
_cell.angle_beta   90.00
_cell.angle_gamma   90.00
#
_symmetry.space_group_name_H-M   'P 1'
#
loop_
_entity.id
_entity.type
_entity.pdbx_description
1 polymer ?
#
loop_
_entity_poly.entity_id
_entity_poly.type
_entity_poly.pdbx_seq_one_letter_code
_entity_poly.pdbx_strand_id
1 'polypeptide(L)'
;MTHLDEGQLHAYLDGEGTERDGWGRSEIETHLAECSACRARLEDQRRLRDRARAILGTAGPMAVSPPPFDAVLQRAARKRERKLRIPPMTTLAWAASLALAVGVGWYARSLVLEGGGAAAAGVATGATPPQVRADAIQAAPPAARQLAPGTPAREAP
;
A
#
# COMPACT_ATOMS: atom_id res chain seq x y z
N MET A 1 -29.78 8.58 30.61
CA MET A 1 -30.05 8.84 29.18
C MET A 1 -28.86 8.32 28.39
N THR A 2 -29.11 7.53 27.34
CA THR A 2 -28.05 6.93 26.51
C THR A 2 -27.52 7.99 25.56
N HIS A 3 -26.20 8.20 25.53
CA HIS A 3 -25.55 9.10 24.58
C HIS A 3 -25.40 8.43 23.22
N LEU A 4 -25.29 9.23 22.17
CA LEU A 4 -24.93 8.75 20.84
C LEU A 4 -23.54 8.12 20.86
N ASP A 5 -23.39 6.99 20.17
CA ASP A 5 -22.09 6.40 19.93
C ASP A 5 -21.30 7.20 18.88
N GLU A 6 -20.00 6.91 18.79
CA GLU A 6 -19.11 7.64 17.88
C GLU A 6 -19.43 7.39 16.40
N GLY A 7 -19.80 6.15 16.04
CA GLY A 7 -20.18 5.77 14.68
C GLY A 7 -21.46 6.46 14.24
N GLN A 8 -22.47 6.53 15.10
CA GLN A 8 -23.71 7.29 14.84
C GLN A 8 -23.43 8.77 14.57
N LEU A 9 -22.51 9.37 15.33
CA LEU A 9 -22.14 10.77 15.17
C LEU A 9 -21.43 11.03 13.84
N HIS A 10 -20.55 10.12 13.43
CA HIS A 10 -19.88 10.19 12.13
C HIS A 10 -20.84 9.96 10.96
N ALA A 11 -21.71 8.95 11.03
CA ALA A 11 -22.74 8.71 10.01
C ALA A 11 -23.64 9.93 9.81
N TYR A 12 -24.06 10.58 10.91
CA TYR A 12 -24.79 11.84 10.85
C TYR A 12 -23.98 12.97 10.16
N LEU A 13 -22.69 13.10 10.46
CA LEU A 13 -21.81 14.11 9.85
C LEU A 13 -21.55 13.89 8.35
N ASP A 14 -21.55 12.64 7.92
CA ASP A 14 -21.34 12.24 6.53
C ASP A 14 -22.64 12.26 5.70
N GLY A 15 -23.79 12.46 6.37
CA GLY A 15 -25.10 12.44 5.73
C GLY A 15 -25.56 11.04 5.35
N GLU A 16 -24.88 10.01 5.83
CA GLU A 16 -25.29 8.63 5.68
C GLU A 16 -26.51 8.35 6.57
N GLY A 17 -27.42 7.51 6.07
CA GLY A 17 -28.63 7.15 6.81
C GLY A 17 -28.28 6.39 8.09
N THR A 18 -28.62 6.97 9.23
CA THR A 18 -28.40 6.38 10.57
C THR A 18 -29.43 5.29 10.90
N GLU A 19 -30.41 5.07 10.01
CA GLU A 19 -31.51 4.10 10.17
C GLU A 19 -31.01 2.66 10.34
N ARG A 20 -29.86 2.31 9.76
CA ARG A 20 -29.25 0.98 9.93
C ARG A 20 -28.74 0.74 11.36
N ASP A 21 -28.39 1.82 12.07
CA ASP A 21 -27.72 1.78 13.37
C ASP A 21 -28.67 2.19 14.52
N GLY A 22 -29.98 2.10 14.26
CA GLY A 22 -31.05 2.16 15.27
C GLY A 22 -31.54 3.55 15.66
N TRP A 23 -30.94 4.63 15.14
CA TRP A 23 -31.38 6.00 15.39
C TRP A 23 -31.71 6.70 14.08
N GLY A 24 -32.91 7.26 13.94
CA GLY A 24 -33.26 8.10 12.80
C GLY A 24 -32.59 9.49 12.88
N ARG A 25 -32.45 10.17 11.74
CA ARG A 25 -31.88 11.52 11.70
C ARG A 25 -32.64 12.52 12.59
N SER A 26 -33.97 12.45 12.60
CA SER A 26 -34.82 13.29 13.45
C SER A 26 -34.64 13.01 14.95
N GLU A 27 -34.44 11.76 15.34
CA GLU A 27 -34.19 11.36 16.73
C GLU A 27 -32.83 11.88 17.21
N ILE A 28 -31.81 11.82 16.35
CA ILE A 28 -30.49 12.42 16.60
C ILE A 28 -30.61 13.93 16.77
N GLU A 29 -31.32 14.62 15.90
CA GLU A 29 -31.53 16.07 16.00
C GLU A 29 -32.26 16.47 17.28
N THR A 30 -33.29 15.70 17.66
CA THR A 30 -34.01 15.87 18.94
C THR A 30 -33.07 15.68 20.13
N HIS A 31 -32.27 14.61 20.12
CA HIS A 31 -31.31 14.34 21.18
C HIS A 31 -30.22 15.43 21.27
N LEU A 32 -29.74 15.95 20.13
CA LEU A 32 -28.77 17.04 20.11
C LEU A 32 -29.36 18.33 20.66
N ALA A 33 -30.66 18.59 20.49
CA ALA A 33 -31.32 19.74 21.10
C ALA A 33 -31.29 19.66 22.64
N GLU A 34 -31.47 18.45 23.20
CA GLU A 34 -31.59 18.21 24.64
C GLU A 34 -30.24 17.95 25.33
N CYS A 35 -29.27 17.33 24.63
CA CYS A 35 -28.01 16.87 25.22
C CYS A 35 -26.83 17.78 24.86
N SER A 36 -26.36 18.58 25.83
CA SER A 36 -25.17 19.45 25.66
C SER A 36 -23.86 18.67 25.45
N ALA A 37 -23.71 17.51 26.09
CA ALA A 37 -22.51 16.68 25.96
C ALA A 37 -22.33 16.13 24.53
N CYS A 38 -23.42 15.64 23.91
CA CYS A 38 -23.38 15.18 22.52
C CYS A 38 -23.16 16.33 21.54
N ARG A 39 -23.70 17.53 21.81
CA ARG A 39 -23.37 18.73 21.03
C ARG A 39 -21.89 19.12 21.11
N ALA A 40 -21.29 19.07 22.30
CA ALA A 40 -19.87 19.35 22.46
C ALA A 40 -19.01 18.37 21.65
N ARG A 41 -19.32 17.06 21.73
CA ARG A 41 -18.65 16.01 20.93
C ARG A 41 -18.81 16.25 19.42
N LEU A 42 -20.02 16.58 18.95
CA LEU A 42 -20.27 16.89 17.54
C LEU A 42 -19.40 18.06 17.06
N GLU A 43 -19.26 19.09 17.88
CA GLU A 43 -18.47 20.27 17.56
C GLU A 43 -16.96 19.97 17.55
N ASP A 44 -16.47 19.11 18.45
CA ASP A 44 -15.10 18.61 18.41
C ASP A 44 -14.81 17.83 17.12
N GLN A 45 -15.73 16.95 16.71
CA GLN A 45 -15.60 16.18 15.47
C GLN A 45 -15.63 17.09 14.23
N ARG A 46 -16.48 18.12 14.20
CA ARG A 46 -16.48 19.13 13.13
C ARG A 46 -15.15 19.87 13.06
N ARG A 47 -14.63 20.34 14.19
CA ARG A 47 -13.32 21.01 14.27
C ARG A 47 -12.18 20.10 13.82
N LEU A 48 -12.23 18.80 14.12
CA LEU A 48 -11.25 17.85 13.63
C LEU A 48 -11.34 17.68 12.10
N ARG A 49 -12.54 17.49 11.56
CA ARG A 49 -12.79 17.35 10.12
C ARG A 49 -12.34 18.59 9.35
N ASP A 50 -12.63 19.79 9.86
CA ASP A 50 -12.27 21.04 9.20
C ASP A 50 -10.75 21.26 9.18
N ARG A 51 -10.04 20.93 10.28
CA ARG A 51 -8.57 20.92 10.32
C ARG A 51 -7.98 19.93 9.33
N ALA A 52 -8.52 18.70 9.29
CA ALA A 52 -8.09 17.69 8.32
C ALA A 52 -8.30 18.18 6.89
N ARG A 53 -9.46 18.80 6.61
CA ARG A 53 -9.77 19.38 5.31
C ARG A 53 -8.83 20.52 4.93
N ALA A 54 -8.44 21.36 5.89
CA ALA A 54 -7.46 22.42 5.66
C ALA A 54 -6.09 21.85 5.29
N ILE A 55 -5.63 20.82 5.99
CA ILE A 55 -4.35 20.14 5.71
C ILE A 55 -4.40 19.44 4.34
N LEU A 56 -5.47 18.70 4.06
CA LEU A 56 -5.63 18.00 2.78
C LEU A 56 -5.87 18.96 1.63
N GLY A 57 -6.47 20.13 1.87
CA GLY A 57 -6.66 21.18 0.89
C GLY A 57 -5.34 21.81 0.42
N THR A 58 -4.34 21.88 1.30
CA THR A 58 -3.00 22.39 0.93
C THR A 58 -2.10 21.30 0.34
N ALA A 59 -2.28 20.04 0.73
CA ALA A 59 -1.53 18.89 0.23
C ALA A 59 -2.19 18.19 -0.98
N GLY A 60 -3.35 18.68 -1.43
CA GLY A 60 -4.11 18.06 -2.52
C GLY A 60 -3.33 18.07 -3.83
N PRO A 61 -3.52 17.04 -4.69
CA PRO A 61 -2.87 17.04 -5.99
C PRO A 61 -3.26 18.30 -6.77
N MET A 62 -2.26 19.01 -7.30
CA MET A 62 -2.46 20.16 -8.19
C MET A 62 -3.52 19.79 -9.22
N ALA A 63 -4.63 20.56 -9.25
CA ALA A 63 -5.87 20.26 -9.96
C ALA A 63 -5.67 19.32 -11.16
N VAL A 64 -5.87 18.03 -10.93
CA VAL A 64 -5.77 17.03 -12.00
C VAL A 64 -7.07 17.12 -12.77
N SER A 65 -7.07 17.78 -13.92
CA SER A 65 -8.20 17.72 -14.84
C SER A 65 -8.36 16.25 -15.26
N PRO A 66 -9.45 15.57 -14.87
CA PRO A 66 -9.65 14.19 -15.27
C PRO A 66 -9.74 14.15 -16.81
N PRO A 67 -9.07 13.17 -17.46
CA PRO A 67 -9.21 13.01 -18.90
C PRO A 67 -10.68 12.68 -19.24
N PRO A 68 -11.17 13.10 -20.41
CA PRO A 68 -12.52 12.73 -20.85
C PRO A 68 -12.64 11.20 -20.93
N PHE A 69 -13.85 10.69 -20.68
CA PHE A 69 -14.10 9.24 -20.60
C PHE A 69 -13.65 8.50 -21.86
N ASP A 70 -13.85 9.08 -23.04
CA ASP A 70 -13.41 8.50 -24.31
C ASP A 70 -11.90 8.32 -24.40
N ALA A 71 -11.11 9.23 -23.84
CA ALA A 71 -9.66 9.10 -23.81
C ALA A 71 -9.22 7.93 -22.91
N VAL A 72 -9.99 7.62 -21.86
CA VAL A 72 -9.76 6.45 -21.00
C VAL A 72 -10.08 5.17 -21.77
N LEU A 73 -11.21 5.12 -22.48
CA LEU A 73 -11.60 3.98 -23.31
C LEU A 73 -10.59 3.70 -24.42
N GLN A 74 -10.14 4.73 -25.13
CA GLN A 74 -9.11 4.60 -26.18
C GLN A 74 -7.80 4.06 -25.62
N ARG A 75 -7.37 4.52 -24.44
CA ARG A 75 -6.17 4.01 -23.77
C ARG A 75 -6.32 2.53 -23.40
N ALA A 76 -7.50 2.13 -22.92
CA ALA A 76 -7.80 0.73 -22.61
C ALA A 76 -7.77 -0.15 -23.87
N ALA A 77 -8.37 0.30 -24.97
CA ALA A 77 -8.37 -0.40 -26.26
C ALA A 77 -6.95 -0.61 -26.80
N ARG A 78 -6.13 0.44 -26.83
CA ARG A 78 -4.71 0.37 -27.26
C ARG A 78 -3.90 -0.62 -26.42
N LYS A 79 -4.14 -0.66 -25.10
CA LYS A 79 -3.47 -1.61 -24.20
C LYS A 79 -3.86 -3.06 -24.52
N ARG A 80 -5.14 -3.31 -24.83
CA ARG A 80 -5.64 -4.62 -25.25
C ARG A 80 -5.02 -5.04 -26.58
N GLU A 81 -5.00 -4.16 -27.58
CA GLU A 81 -4.37 -4.42 -28.88
C GLU A 81 -2.89 -4.76 -28.74
N ARG A 82 -2.12 -4.01 -27.93
CA ARG A 82 -0.70 -4.31 -27.70
C ARG A 82 -0.51 -5.70 -27.11
N LYS A 83 -1.37 -6.12 -26.18
CA LYS A 83 -1.32 -7.45 -25.56
C LYS A 83 -1.61 -8.55 -26.59
N LEU A 84 -2.54 -8.31 -27.51
CA LEU A 84 -2.86 -9.24 -28.60
C LEU A 84 -1.76 -9.33 -29.67
N ARG A 85 -0.92 -8.29 -29.79
CA ARG A 85 0.21 -8.25 -30.74
C ARG A 85 1.50 -8.90 -30.24
N ILE A 86 1.52 -9.46 -29.03
CA ILE A 86 2.69 -10.21 -28.56
C ILE A 86 2.83 -11.45 -29.47
N PRO A 87 3.91 -11.57 -30.25
CA PRO A 87 4.03 -12.63 -31.23
C PRO A 87 4.17 -13.99 -30.53
N PRO A 88 3.48 -15.05 -31.00
CA PRO A 88 3.56 -16.39 -30.40
C PRO A 88 4.99 -16.97 -30.47
N MET A 89 5.84 -16.43 -31.34
CA MET A 89 7.25 -16.82 -31.40
C MET A 89 8.04 -16.37 -30.17
N THR A 90 7.68 -15.27 -29.50
CA THR A 90 8.34 -14.88 -28.23
C THR A 90 8.03 -15.85 -27.09
N THR A 91 6.81 -16.41 -27.07
CA THR A 91 6.46 -17.45 -26.10
C THR A 91 7.16 -18.77 -26.40
N LEU A 92 7.30 -19.12 -27.69
CA LEU A 92 8.06 -20.31 -28.12
C LEU A 92 9.56 -20.17 -27.81
N ALA A 93 10.14 -18.98 -28.04
CA ALA A 93 11.55 -18.72 -27.73
C ALA A 93 11.84 -18.83 -26.22
N TRP A 94 10.92 -18.37 -25.38
CA TRP A 94 11.01 -18.55 -23.93
C TRP A 94 10.91 -20.03 -23.52
N ALA A 95 9.96 -20.77 -24.09
CA ALA A 95 9.82 -22.19 -23.83
C ALA A 95 11.06 -22.98 -24.28
N ALA A 96 11.60 -22.67 -25.46
CA ALA A 96 12.84 -23.28 -25.96
C ALA A 96 14.03 -22.97 -25.05
N SER A 97 14.16 -21.73 -24.57
CA SER A 97 15.23 -21.33 -23.65
C SER A 97 15.14 -22.08 -22.31
N LEU A 98 13.93 -22.23 -21.76
CA LEU A 98 13.70 -23.02 -20.55
C LEU A 98 13.99 -24.51 -20.76
N ALA A 99 13.52 -25.09 -21.87
CA ALA A 99 13.78 -26.48 -22.21
C ALA A 99 15.28 -26.75 -22.39
N LEU A 100 16.01 -25.82 -23.01
CA LEU A 100 17.45 -25.93 -23.21
C LEU A 100 18.20 -25.81 -21.88
N ALA A 101 17.83 -24.87 -21.01
CA ALA A 101 18.41 -24.75 -19.68
C ALA A 101 18.19 -26.01 -18.82
N VAL A 102 16.98 -26.57 -18.84
CA VAL A 102 16.66 -27.82 -18.13
C VAL A 102 17.40 -29.02 -18.73
N GLY A 103 17.42 -29.12 -20.06
CA GLY A 103 18.09 -30.20 -20.78
C GLY A 103 19.60 -30.21 -20.53
N VAL A 104 20.25 -29.04 -20.61
CA VAL A 104 21.68 -28.88 -20.32
C VAL A 104 21.97 -29.21 -18.85
N GLY A 105 21.12 -28.74 -17.93
CA GLY A 105 21.28 -29.06 -16.50
C GLY A 105 21.15 -30.55 -16.20
N TRP A 106 20.21 -31.24 -16.85
CA TRP A 106 20.03 -32.69 -16.71
C TRP A 106 21.22 -33.47 -17.27
N TYR A 107 21.69 -33.09 -18.47
CA TYR A 107 22.84 -33.72 -19.11
C TYR A 107 24.14 -33.51 -18.32
N ALA A 108 24.38 -32.30 -17.81
CA ALA A 108 25.51 -32.05 -16.92
C ALA A 108 25.44 -32.91 -15.65
N ARG A 109 24.25 -33.10 -15.10
CA ARG A 109 24.03 -33.96 -13.92
C ARG A 109 24.26 -35.44 -14.22
N SER A 110 23.84 -35.95 -15.38
CA SER A 110 24.10 -37.34 -15.75
C SER A 110 25.60 -37.61 -15.92
N LEU A 111 26.35 -36.68 -16.52
CA LEU A 111 27.81 -36.79 -16.62
C LEU A 111 28.51 -36.79 -15.25
N VAL A 112 27.99 -36.04 -14.27
CA VAL A 112 28.56 -36.01 -12.90
C VAL A 112 28.19 -37.27 -12.12
N LEU A 113 26.98 -37.82 -12.31
CA LEU A 113 26.52 -39.02 -11.60
C LEU A 113 27.04 -40.33 -12.23
N GLU A 114 27.18 -40.40 -13.55
CA GLU A 114 27.71 -41.57 -14.27
C GLU A 114 29.24 -41.50 -14.40
N GLY A 115 29.83 -40.29 -14.43
CA GLY A 115 31.28 -40.06 -14.47
C GLY A 115 31.98 -40.01 -13.11
N GLY A 116 31.25 -40.24 -12.02
CA GLY A 116 31.73 -40.22 -10.63
C GLY A 116 32.68 -41.37 -10.24
N GLY A 117 33.44 -41.93 -11.19
CA GLY A 117 34.50 -42.90 -10.95
C GLY A 117 35.92 -42.44 -11.29
N ALA A 118 36.14 -41.36 -12.05
CA ALA A 118 37.50 -41.10 -12.57
C ALA A 118 37.90 -39.65 -12.88
N ALA A 119 37.24 -38.61 -12.35
CA ALA A 119 37.71 -37.24 -12.60
C ALA A 119 37.47 -36.29 -11.42
N ALA A 120 38.02 -36.64 -10.26
CA ALA A 120 38.48 -35.64 -9.31
C ALA A 120 40.00 -35.50 -9.46
N ALA A 121 40.46 -34.59 -10.32
CA ALA A 121 41.68 -33.80 -10.15
C ALA A 121 42.04 -33.03 -11.44
N GLY A 122 41.89 -31.70 -11.39
CA GLY A 122 42.28 -30.82 -12.49
C GLY A 122 42.00 -29.35 -12.19
N VAL A 123 42.61 -28.87 -11.11
CA VAL A 123 42.71 -27.50 -10.60
C VAL A 123 42.50 -26.38 -11.63
N ALA A 124 41.54 -25.50 -11.35
CA ALA A 124 41.69 -24.05 -11.54
C ALA A 124 41.30 -23.35 -10.23
N THR A 125 42.31 -23.18 -9.37
CA THR A 125 42.37 -22.15 -8.34
C THR A 125 42.15 -20.78 -8.96
N GLY A 126 41.18 -20.02 -8.46
CA GLY A 126 41.14 -18.56 -8.67
C GLY A 126 39.76 -17.95 -8.91
N ALA A 127 38.79 -18.17 -8.05
CA ALA A 127 37.70 -17.21 -7.83
C ALA A 127 37.04 -17.52 -6.49
N THR A 128 37.53 -16.89 -5.43
CA THR A 128 36.81 -16.78 -4.18
C THR A 128 35.46 -16.13 -4.49
N PRO A 129 34.30 -16.79 -4.29
CA PRO A 129 33.04 -16.09 -4.34
C PRO A 129 33.05 -15.05 -3.22
N PRO A 130 32.60 -13.80 -3.44
CA PRO A 130 32.35 -12.90 -2.33
C PRO A 130 31.28 -13.58 -1.46
N GLN A 131 31.71 -14.09 -0.31
CA GLN A 131 30.84 -14.51 0.77
C GLN A 131 30.07 -13.25 1.18
N VAL A 132 28.84 -13.11 0.68
CA VAL A 132 27.90 -12.13 1.22
C VAL A 132 27.62 -12.60 2.63
N ARG A 133 28.33 -11.98 3.58
CA ARG A 133 28.15 -12.19 5.00
C ARG A 133 26.71 -11.80 5.32
N ALA A 134 25.88 -12.79 5.67
CA ALA A 134 24.53 -12.57 6.16
C ALA A 134 24.50 -12.02 7.60
N ASP A 135 25.65 -11.63 8.17
CA ASP A 135 25.77 -10.94 9.45
C ASP A 135 25.87 -9.43 9.26
N ALA A 136 24.86 -8.81 8.63
CA ALA A 136 24.69 -7.35 8.68
C ALA A 136 23.26 -6.91 8.31
N ILE A 137 22.24 -7.63 8.81
CA ILE A 137 20.92 -7.00 8.99
C ILE A 137 20.52 -7.23 10.44
N GLN A 138 21.27 -6.60 11.35
CA GLN A 138 20.66 -6.18 12.61
C GLN A 138 19.72 -5.04 12.25
N ALA A 139 18.42 -5.31 12.31
CA ALA A 139 17.41 -4.26 12.34
C ALA A 139 17.79 -3.34 13.51
N ALA A 140 18.23 -2.12 13.21
CA ALA A 140 18.33 -1.09 14.21
C ALA A 140 16.93 -0.97 14.85
N PRO A 141 16.79 -1.08 16.18
CA PRO A 141 15.51 -0.76 16.81
C PRO A 141 15.13 0.65 16.37
N PRO A 142 13.85 0.90 16.05
CA PRO A 142 13.43 2.22 15.63
C PRO A 142 13.88 3.20 16.70
N ALA A 143 14.68 4.19 16.29
CA ALA A 143 15.06 5.27 17.19
C ALA A 143 13.75 5.83 17.74
N ALA A 144 13.51 5.65 19.04
CA ALA A 144 12.46 6.34 19.73
C ALA A 144 12.74 7.82 19.51
N ARG A 145 11.97 8.43 18.60
CA ARG A 145 12.00 9.86 18.39
C ARG A 145 11.53 10.44 19.72
N GLN A 146 12.47 10.85 20.55
CA GLN A 146 12.17 11.66 21.71
C GLN A 146 11.52 12.92 21.15
N LEU A 147 10.19 13.00 21.26
CA LEU A 147 9.51 14.27 21.16
C LEU A 147 10.14 15.12 22.26
N ALA A 148 10.91 16.13 21.86
CA ALA A 148 11.26 17.20 22.78
C ALA A 148 9.94 17.69 23.41
N PRO A 149 9.83 17.76 24.75
CA PRO A 149 8.71 18.44 25.36
C PRO A 149 8.67 19.84 24.76
N GLY A 150 7.56 20.13 24.07
CA GLY A 150 7.33 21.43 23.49
C GLY A 150 7.52 22.48 24.58
N THR A 151 8.43 23.41 24.33
CA THR A 151 8.65 24.60 25.13
C THR A 151 7.28 25.27 25.31
N PRO A 152 6.81 25.57 26.54
CA PRO A 152 5.60 26.36 26.70
C PRO A 152 5.83 27.70 26.00
N ALA A 153 4.91 28.06 25.11
CA ALA A 153 4.90 29.34 24.45
C ALA A 153 4.88 30.42 25.54
N ARG A 154 5.88 31.29 25.45
CA ARG A 154 6.08 32.46 26.30
C ARG A 154 4.87 33.39 26.15
N GLU A 155 4.06 33.49 27.20
CA GLU A 155 3.16 34.63 27.40
C GLU A 155 4.00 35.91 27.43
N ALA A 156 3.60 36.88 26.63
CA ALA A 156 4.03 38.26 26.74
C ALA A 156 3.06 39.17 25.94
N PRO A 157 2.98 40.46 26.30
CA PRO A 157 1.87 41.04 27.06
C PRO A 157 0.77 41.70 26.21
#